data_AF-A0A4U6SV64-F1
#
_entry.id   AF-A0A4U6SV64-F1
#
_cell.length_a   1.000
_cell.length_b   1.000
_cell.length_c   1.000
_cell.angle_alpha   90.00
_cell.angle_beta   90.00
_cell.angle_gamma   90.00
#
_symmetry.space_group_name_H-M   'P 1'
#
loop_
_entity.id
_entity.type
_entity.pdbx_description
1 polymer ?
#
loop_
_entity_poly.entity_id
_entity_poly.type
_entity_poly.pdbx_seq_one_letter_code
_entity_poly.pdbx_strand_id
1 'polypeptide(L)'
;MDFPDPEAPEVAGLPDDPLVEILSRVPFRSLCRFKCVSKAWRDLIANPIHRCKLPQTLVGLFYEIHHRRDRDGDDEGAGDDNIRSHGWVGFVDLLGRSMPLVDPFFSFLRKLHGSESIRIMDTCHGLLLLDRGGYDFDSIPSYVVCNPATKQWLAVPDFGWTPSPCNGMSVHLIFCPAMSSHVYLLQFTDDLFTSVTSVQIFSSKTGAWTHSESAWSLEEKQAPCERWRYESYSLEPERKRAVVNGMLYLICDSLGEGPPVLDGDHIIAVDVEGKTRKFIPVPFRMCKEQCSILSDFVGQSQGLVHYVNHEEPEYYTNNDGPSERSASEYNDDDDVEYELFIWILPEGDTQELVLKHTVSFLHLFGEKSCKAGIDYNVVAIHPDRDVIIFKWNDKLISYYMDTGEVCALHTVSDSFGFASYVPYFSELPALSNKY
;
A
#
# COMPACT_ATOMS: atom_id res chain seq x y z
N MET A 1 53.55 54.25 4.36
CA MET A 1 53.60 52.83 4.75
C MET A 1 52.16 52.44 5.00
N ASP A 2 51.53 51.80 4.02
CA ASP A 2 50.20 51.20 4.20
C ASP A 2 50.41 49.82 4.81
N PHE A 3 49.78 49.58 5.95
CA PHE A 3 49.72 48.25 6.56
C PHE A 3 48.61 47.46 5.86
N PRO A 4 48.86 46.21 5.42
CA PRO A 4 47.80 45.39 4.86
C PRO A 4 46.84 44.97 5.97
N ASP A 5 45.53 45.04 5.67
CA ASP A 5 44.48 44.51 6.54
C ASP A 5 44.70 43.00 6.76
N PRO A 6 44.50 42.48 7.99
CA PRO A 6 44.60 41.05 8.23
C PRO A 6 43.42 40.35 7.54
N GLU A 7 43.72 39.43 6.62
CA GLU A 7 42.74 38.50 6.05
C GLU A 7 41.99 37.80 7.19
N ALA A 8 40.66 37.92 7.19
CA ALA A 8 39.79 37.21 8.12
C ALA A 8 40.04 35.69 7.94
N PRO A 9 40.17 34.91 9.02
CA PRO A 9 40.40 33.49 8.90
C PRO A 9 39.23 32.85 8.17
N GLU A 10 39.50 32.18 7.05
CA GLU A 10 38.54 31.26 6.41
C GLU A 10 38.11 30.24 7.46
N VAL A 11 36.86 30.35 7.92
CA VAL A 11 36.25 29.31 8.76
C VAL A 11 36.16 28.07 7.89
N ALA A 12 37.04 27.10 8.13
CA ALA A 12 36.99 25.80 7.47
C ALA A 12 35.58 25.21 7.68
N GLY A 13 34.80 25.16 6.61
CA GLY A 13 33.47 24.54 6.64
C GLY A 13 33.58 23.07 7.04
N LEU A 14 32.54 22.54 7.67
CA LEU A 14 32.43 21.10 7.89
C LEU A 14 32.55 20.37 6.53
N PRO A 15 33.34 19.29 6.43
CA PRO A 15 33.41 18.49 5.22
C PRO A 15 32.04 17.92 4.83
N ASP A 16 31.86 17.63 3.55
CA ASP A 16 30.62 17.10 2.99
C ASP A 16 30.19 15.77 3.64
N ASP A 17 31.13 14.89 3.97
CA ASP A 17 30.85 13.56 4.52
C ASP A 17 30.07 13.59 5.86
N PRO A 18 30.54 14.30 6.92
CA PRO A 18 29.75 14.51 8.14
C PRO A 18 28.39 15.17 7.89
N LEU A 19 28.31 16.11 6.95
CA LEU A 19 27.05 16.79 6.63
C LEU A 19 26.05 15.81 6.02
N VAL A 20 26.49 14.95 5.10
CA VAL A 20 25.64 13.90 4.52
C VAL A 20 25.20 12.91 5.60
N GLU A 21 26.05 12.56 6.56
CA GLU A 21 25.69 11.70 7.69
C GLU A 21 24.68 12.35 8.65
N ILE A 22 24.77 13.66 8.88
CA ILE A 22 23.75 14.39 9.65
C ILE A 22 22.43 14.42 8.88
N LEU A 23 22.51 14.76 7.60
CA LEU A 23 21.35 14.86 6.70
C LEU A 23 20.66 13.52 6.45
N SER A 24 21.38 12.40 6.53
CA SER A 24 20.81 11.07 6.38
C SER A 24 19.90 10.68 7.54
N ARG A 25 20.06 11.32 8.70
CA ARG A 25 19.35 10.99 9.94
C ARG A 25 18.12 11.86 10.20
N VAL A 26 17.91 12.91 9.41
CA VAL A 26 16.73 13.78 9.58
C VAL A 26 15.54 13.28 8.76
N PRO A 27 14.29 13.56 9.15
CA PRO A 27 13.13 13.24 8.32
C PRO A 27 13.23 13.89 6.93
N PHE A 28 12.66 13.26 5.90
CA PHE A 28 12.67 13.76 4.53
C PHE A 28 12.14 15.20 4.41
N ARG A 29 11.12 15.56 5.20
CA ARG A 29 10.55 16.92 5.24
C ARG A 29 11.58 17.95 5.72
N SER A 30 12.35 17.61 6.74
CA SER A 30 13.45 18.45 7.25
C SER A 30 14.58 18.56 6.24
N LEU A 31 14.95 17.45 5.60
CA LEU A 31 15.92 17.43 4.50
C LEU A 31 15.51 18.40 3.38
N CYS A 32 14.22 18.43 3.01
CA CYS A 32 13.72 19.36 2.00
C CYS A 32 13.88 20.83 2.43
N ARG A 33 13.62 21.16 3.71
CA ARG A 33 13.83 22.52 4.24
C ARG A 33 15.29 22.92 4.25
N PHE A 34 16.21 21.97 4.45
CA PHE A 34 17.65 22.25 4.44
C PHE A 34 18.21 22.66 3.08
N LYS A 35 17.53 22.34 1.97
CA LYS A 35 17.84 22.88 0.63
C LYS A 35 17.75 24.42 0.56
N CYS A 36 17.06 25.03 1.51
CA CYS A 36 16.90 26.48 1.62
C CYS A 36 17.97 27.14 2.49
N VAL A 37 18.77 26.38 3.26
CA VAL A 37 19.77 26.93 4.19
C VAL A 37 20.94 27.56 3.44
N SER A 38 21.46 26.91 2.40
CA SER A 38 22.52 27.47 1.54
C SER A 38 22.57 26.75 0.18
N LYS A 39 23.30 27.34 -0.78
CA LYS A 39 23.58 26.69 -2.08
C LYS A 39 24.37 25.40 -1.90
N ALA A 40 25.39 25.39 -1.03
CA ALA A 40 26.18 24.21 -0.74
C ALA A 40 25.32 23.05 -0.23
N TRP A 41 24.41 23.30 0.72
CA TRP A 41 23.50 22.25 1.22
C TRP A 41 22.53 21.76 0.14
N ARG A 42 22.02 22.66 -0.70
CA ARG A 42 21.17 22.28 -1.83
C ARG A 42 21.90 21.38 -2.82
N ASP A 43 23.12 21.75 -3.19
CA ASP A 43 23.94 21.00 -4.15
C ASP A 43 24.36 19.65 -3.55
N LEU A 44 24.70 19.62 -2.25
CA LEU A 44 24.99 18.41 -1.50
C LEU A 44 23.81 17.43 -1.48
N ILE A 45 22.59 17.93 -1.24
CA ILE A 45 21.36 17.12 -1.22
C ILE A 45 20.94 16.69 -2.64
N ALA A 46 21.20 17.52 -3.65
CA ALA A 46 20.90 17.22 -5.04
C ALA A 46 21.91 16.25 -5.68
N ASN A 47 23.11 16.11 -5.10
CA ASN A 47 24.16 15.23 -5.59
C ASN A 47 23.66 13.76 -5.64
N PRO A 48 23.71 13.09 -6.81
CA PRO A 48 23.23 11.71 -6.96
C PRO A 48 23.89 10.70 -6.00
N ILE A 49 25.19 10.85 -5.72
CA ILE A 49 25.94 9.95 -4.85
C ILE A 49 25.46 10.09 -3.40
N HIS A 50 25.22 11.33 -2.97
CA HIS A 50 24.75 11.61 -1.61
C HIS A 50 23.29 11.24 -1.44
N ARG A 51 22.47 11.44 -2.48
CA ARG A 51 21.05 11.07 -2.47
C ARG A 51 20.83 9.62 -2.06
N CYS A 52 21.70 8.70 -2.47
CA CYS A 52 21.63 7.30 -2.04
C CYS A 52 21.72 7.10 -0.52
N LYS A 53 22.33 8.04 0.20
CA LYS A 53 22.48 8.01 1.66
C LYS A 53 21.41 8.83 2.38
N LEU A 54 20.62 9.62 1.66
CA LEU A 54 19.64 10.54 2.24
C LEU A 54 18.24 9.92 2.28
N PRO A 55 17.37 10.37 3.21
CA PRO A 55 15.95 10.05 3.20
C PRO A 55 15.36 10.22 1.80
N GLN A 56 14.64 9.21 1.32
CA GLN A 56 13.90 9.28 0.07
C GLN A 56 12.43 9.59 0.32
N THR A 57 11.73 9.90 -0.77
CA THR A 57 10.29 10.13 -0.78
C THR A 57 9.66 9.38 -1.94
N LEU A 58 8.33 9.46 -2.05
CA LEU A 58 7.59 8.84 -3.14
C LEU A 58 8.10 9.36 -4.50
N VAL A 59 8.69 8.47 -5.28
CA VAL A 59 9.21 8.77 -6.63
C VAL A 59 8.19 8.43 -7.70
N GLY A 60 7.42 7.37 -7.49
CA GLY A 60 6.48 6.91 -8.49
C GLY A 60 5.57 5.80 -8.00
N LEU A 61 4.73 5.34 -8.92
CA LEU A 61 3.78 4.26 -8.71
C LEU A 61 4.03 3.18 -9.74
N PHE A 62 4.21 1.93 -9.30
CA PHE A 62 3.99 0.79 -10.18
C PHE A 62 2.50 0.58 -10.37
N TYR A 63 2.12 -0.01 -11.50
CA TYR A 63 0.75 -0.41 -11.78
C TYR A 63 0.75 -1.60 -12.73
N GLU A 64 -0.33 -2.36 -12.72
CA GLU A 64 -0.54 -3.50 -13.59
C GLU A 64 -1.46 -3.11 -14.74
N ILE A 65 -1.15 -3.58 -15.95
CA ILE A 65 -1.92 -3.35 -17.17
C ILE A 65 -2.53 -4.68 -17.59
N HIS A 66 -3.85 -4.72 -17.71
CA HIS A 66 -4.56 -5.86 -18.30
C HIS A 66 -4.98 -5.52 -19.73
N HIS A 67 -4.63 -6.38 -20.69
CA HIS A 67 -5.15 -6.24 -22.05
C HIS A 67 -6.66 -6.53 -22.04
N ARG A 68 -7.46 -5.50 -22.29
CA ARG A 68 -8.89 -5.66 -22.60
C ARG A 68 -8.99 -6.45 -23.92
N ARG A 69 -9.67 -7.60 -23.91
CA ARG A 69 -10.05 -8.25 -25.17
C ARG A 69 -10.91 -7.24 -25.94
N ASP A 70 -10.49 -6.87 -27.15
CA ASP A 70 -11.38 -6.13 -28.06
C ASP A 70 -12.68 -6.93 -28.14
N ARG A 71 -13.78 -6.29 -27.71
CA ARG A 71 -15.13 -6.87 -27.68
C ARG A 71 -15.73 -6.88 -29.09
N ASP A 72 -14.91 -7.08 -30.12
CA ASP A 72 -15.29 -7.07 -31.52
C ASP A 72 -14.97 -8.46 -32.10
N GLY A 73 -15.87 -9.40 -31.88
CA GLY A 73 -15.80 -10.73 -32.47
C GLY A 73 -16.77 -11.68 -31.80
N ASP A 74 -17.94 -11.84 -32.41
CA ASP A 74 -18.89 -12.92 -32.14
C ASP A 74 -18.17 -14.27 -32.28
N ASP A 75 -17.73 -14.85 -31.17
CA ASP A 75 -17.33 -16.25 -31.13
C ASP A 75 -18.10 -16.94 -30.00
N GLU A 76 -19.39 -17.19 -30.29
CA GLU A 76 -20.18 -18.20 -29.59
C GLU A 76 -19.60 -19.59 -29.94
N GLY A 77 -18.46 -19.96 -29.37
CA GLY A 77 -17.87 -21.25 -29.73
C GLY A 77 -16.43 -21.53 -29.32
N ALA A 78 -15.96 -21.11 -28.14
CA ALA A 78 -14.70 -21.63 -27.61
C ALA A 78 -14.84 -21.93 -26.12
N GLY A 79 -14.82 -23.22 -25.78
CA GLY A 79 -14.83 -23.71 -24.41
C GLY A 79 -13.52 -23.39 -23.68
N ASP A 80 -13.64 -23.22 -22.36
CA ASP A 80 -12.63 -23.42 -21.31
C ASP A 80 -11.14 -23.23 -21.66
N ASP A 81 -10.81 -22.17 -22.38
CA ASP A 81 -9.43 -21.69 -22.47
C ASP A 81 -9.25 -20.66 -21.35
N ASN A 82 -8.59 -21.09 -20.29
CA ASN A 82 -8.07 -20.28 -19.20
C ASN A 82 -7.07 -19.26 -19.79
N ILE A 83 -7.59 -18.14 -20.31
CA ILE A 83 -6.81 -17.12 -21.04
C ILE A 83 -5.83 -16.48 -20.07
N ARG A 84 -4.56 -16.87 -20.22
CA ARG A 84 -3.41 -16.31 -19.53
C ARG A 84 -3.39 -14.79 -19.72
N SER A 85 -3.88 -14.07 -18.73
CA SER A 85 -3.71 -12.62 -18.66
C SER A 85 -2.24 -12.34 -18.40
N HIS A 86 -1.47 -12.10 -19.46
CA HIS A 86 -0.13 -11.52 -19.34
C HIS A 86 -0.31 -10.07 -18.87
N GLY A 87 -0.34 -9.87 -17.55
CA GLY A 87 -0.28 -8.54 -16.95
C GLY A 87 1.09 -7.93 -17.19
N TRP A 88 1.13 -6.72 -17.74
CA TRP A 88 2.37 -5.95 -17.86
C TRP A 88 2.49 -4.99 -16.69
N VAL A 89 3.71 -4.81 -16.17
CA VAL A 89 3.99 -3.83 -15.13
C VAL A 89 4.40 -2.51 -15.78
N GLY A 90 3.68 -1.43 -15.46
CA GLY A 90 4.03 -0.06 -15.79
C GLY A 90 4.60 0.70 -14.59
N PHE A 91 5.20 1.87 -14.85
CA PHE A 91 5.66 2.78 -13.82
C PHE A 91 5.37 4.23 -14.18
N VAL A 92 4.73 4.97 -13.27
CA VAL A 92 4.50 6.41 -13.37
C VAL A 92 5.54 7.13 -12.51
N ASP A 93 6.37 7.98 -13.13
CA ASP A 93 7.30 8.87 -12.42
C ASP A 93 6.57 10.14 -11.96
N LEU A 94 6.34 10.26 -10.66
CA LEU A 94 5.63 11.40 -10.05
C LEU A 94 6.53 12.63 -9.90
N LEU A 95 7.83 12.52 -10.20
CA LEU A 95 8.77 13.63 -10.21
C LEU A 95 8.93 14.25 -11.60
N GLY A 96 8.19 13.75 -12.60
CA GLY A 96 8.18 14.28 -13.97
C GLY A 96 9.47 14.04 -14.75
N ARG A 97 10.23 13.00 -14.41
CA ARG A 97 11.46 12.66 -15.16
C ARG A 97 11.12 12.03 -16.49
N SER A 98 11.94 12.31 -17.51
CA SER A 98 11.80 11.70 -18.84
C SER A 98 12.17 10.21 -18.86
N MET A 99 12.99 9.76 -17.92
CA MET A 99 13.38 8.36 -17.76
C MET A 99 13.18 7.95 -16.29
N PRO A 100 12.39 6.90 -16.02
CA PRO A 100 12.20 6.39 -14.67
C PRO A 100 13.52 5.98 -14.02
N LEU A 101 13.61 6.15 -12.71
CA LEU A 101 14.75 5.66 -11.92
C LEU A 101 14.81 4.14 -11.80
N VAL A 102 13.72 3.45 -12.16
CA VAL A 102 13.57 2.01 -12.05
C VAL A 102 13.20 1.42 -13.40
N ASP A 103 13.72 0.24 -13.66
CA ASP A 103 13.29 -0.60 -14.77
C ASP A 103 12.01 -1.36 -14.39
N PRO A 104 10.85 -1.02 -14.99
CA PRO A 104 9.57 -1.67 -14.66
C PRO A 104 9.50 -3.14 -15.13
N PHE A 105 10.40 -3.56 -16.03
CA PHE A 105 10.47 -4.94 -16.51
C PHE A 105 11.37 -5.84 -15.66
N PHE A 106 11.95 -5.30 -14.58
CA PHE A 106 12.82 -6.01 -13.65
C PHE A 106 13.89 -6.85 -14.35
N SER A 107 14.55 -6.32 -15.39
CA SER A 107 15.47 -7.07 -16.24
C SER A 107 16.64 -7.72 -15.50
N PHE A 108 16.99 -7.17 -14.33
CA PHE A 108 18.01 -7.73 -13.43
C PHE A 108 17.63 -9.10 -12.84
N LEU A 109 16.33 -9.45 -12.84
CA LEU A 109 15.80 -10.75 -12.42
C LEU A 109 15.83 -11.82 -13.53
N ARG A 110 16.15 -11.48 -14.78
CA ARG A 110 16.15 -12.43 -15.92
C ARG A 110 17.00 -13.69 -15.73
N LYS A 111 18.00 -13.67 -14.83
CA LYS A 111 18.84 -14.83 -14.49
C LYS A 111 18.05 -15.94 -13.77
N LEU A 112 16.94 -15.59 -13.12
CA LEU A 112 15.99 -16.55 -12.59
C LEU A 112 15.17 -17.10 -13.77
N HIS A 113 15.65 -18.18 -14.39
CA HIS A 113 14.89 -18.91 -15.41
C HIS A 113 13.48 -19.25 -14.87
N GLY A 114 12.40 -19.03 -15.63
CA GLY A 114 11.09 -19.61 -15.24
C GLY A 114 9.79 -18.95 -15.71
N SER A 115 9.67 -17.62 -15.83
CA SER A 115 8.34 -17.02 -16.08
C SER A 115 8.41 -15.70 -16.85
N GLU A 116 7.51 -15.52 -17.81
CA GLU A 116 7.29 -14.25 -18.52
C GLU A 116 6.29 -13.32 -17.79
N SER A 117 5.57 -13.84 -16.77
CA SER A 117 4.62 -13.08 -15.95
C SER A 117 5.18 -12.83 -14.55
N ILE A 118 5.25 -11.56 -14.16
CA ILE A 118 5.59 -11.11 -12.80
C ILE A 118 4.41 -10.30 -12.30
N ARG A 119 3.89 -10.65 -11.12
CA ARG A 119 2.86 -9.89 -10.41
C ARG A 119 3.49 -9.14 -9.24
N ILE A 120 3.11 -7.89 -9.04
CA ILE A 120 3.54 -7.14 -7.84
C ILE A 120 2.53 -7.45 -6.74
N MET A 121 2.99 -8.12 -5.69
CA MET A 121 2.14 -8.46 -4.55
C MET A 121 2.13 -7.34 -3.52
N ASP A 122 3.30 -6.74 -3.25
CA ASP A 122 3.43 -5.78 -2.16
C ASP A 122 4.68 -4.88 -2.28
N THR A 123 4.67 -3.74 -1.59
CA THR A 123 5.78 -2.77 -1.52
C THR A 123 6.02 -2.26 -0.12
N CYS A 124 7.26 -2.28 0.38
CA CYS A 124 7.59 -1.79 1.72
C CYS A 124 8.96 -1.09 1.73
N HIS A 125 8.98 0.21 2.08
CA HIS A 125 10.22 1.00 2.24
C HIS A 125 11.25 0.78 1.12
N GLY A 126 10.78 0.74 -0.14
CA GLY A 126 11.62 0.59 -1.34
C GLY A 126 11.92 -0.83 -1.77
N LEU A 127 11.46 -1.83 -1.03
CA LEU A 127 11.48 -3.22 -1.45
C LEU A 127 10.15 -3.60 -2.09
N LEU A 128 10.21 -4.51 -3.06
CA LEU A 128 9.05 -5.10 -3.73
C LEU A 128 8.98 -6.59 -3.39
N LEU A 129 7.77 -7.08 -3.15
CA LEU A 129 7.43 -8.50 -3.15
C LEU A 129 6.77 -8.82 -4.49
N LEU A 130 7.35 -9.78 -5.19
CA LEU A 130 6.91 -10.24 -6.50
C LEU A 130 6.50 -11.70 -6.41
N ASP A 131 5.46 -12.06 -7.16
CA ASP A 131 5.13 -13.46 -7.44
C ASP A 131 5.48 -13.80 -8.90
N ARG A 132 6.25 -14.88 -9.05
CA ARG A 132 6.69 -15.41 -10.35
C ARG A 132 5.77 -16.50 -10.90
N GLY A 133 4.83 -17.02 -10.10
CA GLY A 133 3.73 -17.85 -10.62
C GLY A 133 2.79 -17.05 -11.52
N GLY A 134 2.74 -15.73 -11.34
CA GLY A 134 1.90 -14.83 -12.12
C GLY A 134 0.43 -14.99 -11.77
N TYR A 135 -0.44 -15.04 -12.77
CA TYR A 135 -1.90 -15.20 -12.58
C TYR A 135 -2.36 -16.65 -12.83
N ASP A 136 -1.44 -17.60 -12.94
CA ASP A 136 -1.81 -19.00 -13.09
C ASP A 136 -2.22 -19.58 -11.72
N PHE A 137 -3.52 -19.79 -11.54
CA PHE A 137 -4.12 -20.28 -10.29
C PHE A 137 -3.67 -21.69 -9.91
N ASP A 138 -3.16 -22.47 -10.87
CA ASP A 138 -2.64 -23.82 -10.64
C ASP A 138 -1.13 -23.83 -10.36
N SER A 139 -0.46 -22.68 -10.53
CA SER A 139 0.98 -22.55 -10.30
C SER A 139 1.30 -22.44 -8.81
N ILE A 140 2.39 -23.09 -8.40
CA ILE A 140 2.92 -22.93 -7.04
C ILE A 140 3.47 -21.50 -6.93
N PRO A 141 3.01 -20.69 -5.95
CA PRO A 141 3.48 -19.32 -5.81
C PRO A 141 4.99 -19.32 -5.56
N SER A 142 5.71 -18.45 -6.28
CA SER A 142 7.17 -18.37 -6.23
C SER A 142 7.59 -16.94 -5.92
N TYR A 143 7.76 -16.67 -4.63
CA TYR A 143 7.98 -15.32 -4.13
C TYR A 143 9.43 -14.87 -4.28
N VAL A 144 9.61 -13.63 -4.74
CA VAL A 144 10.90 -12.94 -4.77
C VAL A 144 10.75 -11.58 -4.10
N VAL A 145 11.64 -11.30 -3.14
CA VAL A 145 11.82 -9.94 -2.62
C VAL A 145 12.96 -9.29 -3.39
N CYS A 146 12.73 -8.10 -3.94
CA CYS A 146 13.79 -7.36 -4.61
C CYS A 146 13.87 -5.90 -4.18
N ASN A 147 15.07 -5.34 -4.33
CA ASN A 147 15.34 -3.91 -4.25
C ASN A 147 15.68 -3.42 -5.67
N PRO A 148 14.75 -2.73 -6.36
CA PRO A 148 15.01 -2.25 -7.71
C PRO A 148 16.12 -1.19 -7.78
N ALA A 149 16.32 -0.41 -6.70
CA ALA A 149 17.34 0.64 -6.67
C ALA A 149 18.77 0.08 -6.61
N THR A 150 18.99 -1.01 -5.85
CA THR A 150 20.30 -1.66 -5.74
C THR A 150 20.45 -2.88 -6.64
N LYS A 151 19.36 -3.31 -7.30
CA LYS A 151 19.27 -4.53 -8.12
C LYS A 151 19.64 -5.79 -7.34
N GLN A 152 19.42 -5.77 -6.02
CA GLN A 152 19.56 -6.95 -5.17
C GLN A 152 18.23 -7.68 -5.06
N TRP A 153 18.29 -8.99 -4.85
CA TRP A 153 17.09 -9.79 -4.66
C TRP A 153 17.34 -11.03 -3.81
N LEU A 154 16.25 -11.58 -3.30
CA LEU A 154 16.19 -12.80 -2.50
C LEU A 154 15.04 -13.65 -3.04
N ALA A 155 15.36 -14.86 -3.50
CA ALA A 155 14.34 -15.88 -3.73
C ALA A 155 13.91 -16.42 -2.37
N VAL A 156 12.60 -16.41 -2.14
CA VAL A 156 12.00 -16.96 -0.94
C VAL A 156 11.83 -18.45 -1.18
N PRO A 157 12.26 -19.33 -0.26
CA PRO A 157 12.10 -20.76 -0.42
C PRO A 157 10.62 -21.12 -0.44
N ASP A 158 10.26 -22.07 -1.30
CA ASP A 158 8.92 -22.65 -1.31
C ASP A 158 8.69 -23.39 0.01
N PHE A 159 7.49 -23.25 0.58
CA PHE A 159 7.14 -23.88 1.84
C PHE A 159 6.78 -25.38 1.69
N GLY A 160 6.69 -25.90 0.45
CA GLY A 160 6.43 -27.32 0.18
C GLY A 160 5.02 -27.79 0.59
N TRP A 161 4.01 -26.94 0.40
CA TRP A 161 2.64 -27.23 0.80
C TRP A 161 2.05 -28.48 0.14
N THR A 162 1.26 -29.25 0.91
CA THR A 162 0.39 -30.33 0.41
C THR A 162 -0.97 -30.28 1.12
N PRO A 163 -2.07 -29.89 0.44
CA PRO A 163 -2.15 -29.43 -0.95
C PRO A 163 -1.51 -28.04 -1.16
N SER A 164 -1.16 -27.73 -2.42
CA SER A 164 -0.70 -26.38 -2.79
C SER A 164 -1.80 -25.38 -2.42
N PRO A 165 -1.46 -24.28 -1.75
CA PRO A 165 -2.47 -23.33 -1.35
C PRO A 165 -3.06 -22.65 -2.58
N CYS A 166 -4.38 -22.45 -2.55
CA CYS A 166 -5.13 -21.80 -3.62
C CYS A 166 -4.69 -20.33 -3.75
N ASN A 167 -4.72 -19.80 -4.98
CA ASN A 167 -4.60 -18.36 -5.22
C ASN A 167 -5.77 -17.64 -4.52
N GLY A 168 -5.43 -16.69 -3.63
CA GLY A 168 -6.36 -16.09 -2.67
C GLY A 168 -5.70 -15.72 -1.32
N MET A 169 -4.48 -16.18 -1.08
CA MET A 169 -3.73 -15.83 0.14
C MET A 169 -3.20 -14.40 0.13
N SER A 170 -3.30 -13.75 1.28
CA SER A 170 -2.73 -12.43 1.51
C SER A 170 -1.29 -12.56 2.03
N VAL A 171 -0.30 -12.23 1.19
CA VAL A 171 1.12 -12.18 1.60
C VAL A 171 1.61 -10.74 1.65
N HIS A 172 2.14 -10.35 2.81
CA HIS A 172 2.58 -9.00 3.07
C HIS A 172 4.06 -8.93 3.42
N LEU A 173 4.72 -7.93 2.86
CA LEU A 173 6.13 -7.62 3.06
C LEU A 173 6.32 -6.63 4.21
N ILE A 174 7.06 -7.01 5.24
CA ILE A 174 7.46 -6.11 6.32
C ILE A 174 8.97 -5.87 6.23
N PHE A 175 9.34 -4.62 6.00
CA PHE A 175 10.72 -4.14 6.08
C PHE A 175 10.73 -2.77 6.76
N CYS A 176 11.44 -2.65 7.87
CA CYS A 176 11.62 -1.39 8.58
C CYS A 176 13.11 -1.16 8.85
N PRO A 177 13.81 -0.37 8.00
CA PRO A 177 15.25 -0.20 8.10
C PRO A 177 15.71 0.45 9.42
N ALA A 178 14.82 1.18 10.10
CA ALA A 178 15.09 1.77 11.41
C ALA A 178 15.19 0.72 12.54
N MET A 179 14.57 -0.45 12.37
CA MET A 179 14.51 -1.51 13.38
C MET A 179 15.44 -2.68 13.07
N SER A 180 15.52 -3.08 11.80
CA SER A 180 16.23 -4.29 11.39
C SER A 180 16.67 -4.21 9.94
N SER A 181 17.78 -4.88 9.61
CA SER A 181 18.21 -5.11 8.22
C SER A 181 17.58 -6.36 7.60
N HIS A 182 16.74 -7.06 8.37
CA HIS A 182 16.05 -8.27 7.93
C HIS A 182 14.69 -7.94 7.32
N VAL A 183 14.29 -8.80 6.38
CA VAL A 183 13.00 -8.77 5.70
C VAL A 183 12.13 -9.87 6.26
N TYR A 184 10.85 -9.58 6.44
CA TYR A 184 9.84 -10.54 6.89
C TYR A 184 8.70 -10.60 5.89
N LEU A 185 8.18 -11.80 5.63
CA LEU A 185 6.92 -11.98 4.90
C LEU A 185 5.91 -12.62 5.84
N LEU A 186 4.72 -12.05 5.91
CA LEU A 186 3.58 -12.61 6.64
C LEU A 186 2.57 -13.11 5.61
N GLN A 187 2.27 -14.39 5.65
CA GLN A 187 1.30 -15.03 4.78
C GLN A 187 0.12 -15.50 5.63
N PHE A 188 -1.05 -14.94 5.36
CA PHE A 188 -2.30 -15.30 6.00
C PHE A 188 -2.98 -16.39 5.17
N THR A 189 -3.38 -17.48 5.81
CA THR A 189 -4.07 -18.61 5.17
C THR A 189 -5.48 -18.75 5.71
N ASP A 190 -6.44 -18.90 4.81
CA ASP A 190 -7.84 -19.18 5.15
C ASP A 190 -8.08 -20.70 5.18
N ASP A 191 -8.92 -21.16 6.10
CA ASP A 191 -9.49 -22.51 6.03
C ASP A 191 -10.90 -22.38 5.44
N LEU A 192 -11.23 -23.21 4.45
CA LEU A 192 -12.29 -23.05 3.43
C LEU A 192 -13.73 -22.85 3.96
N PHE A 193 -13.93 -22.68 5.26
CA PHE A 193 -15.24 -22.63 5.90
C PHE A 193 -15.41 -21.65 7.07
N THR A 194 -14.38 -20.98 7.62
CA THR A 194 -14.58 -20.26 8.90
C THR A 194 -13.93 -18.90 9.14
N SER A 195 -12.82 -18.51 8.48
CA SER A 195 -12.04 -17.28 8.67
C SER A 195 -10.53 -17.59 8.76
N VAL A 196 -9.69 -16.55 8.66
CA VAL A 196 -8.22 -16.66 8.63
C VAL A 196 -7.68 -17.39 9.88
N THR A 197 -7.26 -18.64 9.71
CA THR A 197 -6.88 -19.52 10.83
C THR A 197 -5.38 -19.52 11.15
N SER A 198 -4.50 -19.14 10.21
CA SER A 198 -3.05 -19.24 10.45
C SER A 198 -2.23 -18.15 9.77
N VAL A 199 -1.09 -17.80 10.39
CA VAL A 199 -0.09 -16.88 9.84
C VAL A 199 1.24 -17.60 9.73
N GLN A 200 1.79 -17.65 8.53
CA GLN A 200 3.15 -18.11 8.25
C GLN A 200 4.08 -16.93 8.12
N ILE A 201 5.29 -17.09 8.66
CA ILE A 201 6.27 -16.02 8.73
C ILE A 201 7.57 -16.49 8.10
N PHE A 202 7.98 -15.85 7.02
CA PHE A 202 9.34 -15.97 6.51
C PHE A 202 10.22 -14.91 7.17
N SER A 203 11.43 -15.28 7.58
CA SER A 203 12.45 -14.32 8.00
C SER A 203 13.71 -14.48 7.17
N SER A 204 14.20 -13.37 6.59
CA SER A 204 15.49 -13.37 5.89
C SER A 204 16.68 -13.62 6.82
N LYS A 205 16.49 -13.55 8.14
CA LYS A 205 17.53 -13.86 9.13
C LYS A 205 17.79 -15.36 9.22
N THR A 206 16.72 -16.16 9.22
CA THR A 206 16.78 -17.63 9.32
C THR A 206 16.77 -18.28 7.95
N GLY A 207 16.27 -17.58 6.92
CA GLY A 207 16.05 -18.13 5.59
C GLY A 207 14.96 -19.20 5.56
N ALA A 208 14.07 -19.22 6.56
CA ALA A 208 13.06 -20.25 6.73
C ALA A 208 11.72 -19.64 7.13
N TRP A 209 10.67 -20.38 6.80
CA TRP A 209 9.30 -20.11 7.23
C TRP A 209 9.02 -20.75 8.58
N THR A 210 8.20 -20.09 9.39
CA THR A 210 7.74 -20.56 10.70
C THR A 210 6.26 -20.27 10.86
N HIS A 211 5.53 -21.21 11.46
CA HIS A 211 4.12 -21.03 11.82
C HIS A 211 4.00 -20.17 13.08
N SER A 212 3.30 -19.03 13.02
CA SER A 212 3.22 -18.07 14.13
C SER A 212 2.76 -18.74 15.42
N GLU A 213 1.62 -19.45 15.39
CA GLU A 213 1.02 -20.02 16.59
C GLU A 213 1.78 -21.18 17.23
N SER A 214 2.75 -21.78 16.53
CA SER A 214 3.48 -22.95 17.04
C SER A 214 4.33 -22.60 18.28
N ALA A 215 4.64 -21.32 18.46
CA ALA A 215 5.42 -20.79 19.57
C ALA A 215 4.57 -20.06 20.63
N TRP A 216 3.24 -19.94 20.43
CA TRP A 216 2.38 -19.14 21.30
C TRP A 216 1.83 -19.96 22.46
N SER A 217 1.75 -19.32 23.63
CA SER A 217 1.03 -19.85 24.79
C SER A 217 -0.49 -19.82 24.59
N LEU A 218 -1.24 -20.58 25.39
CA LEU A 218 -2.71 -20.57 25.35
C LEU A 218 -3.28 -19.18 25.67
N GLU A 219 -2.64 -18.45 26.58
CA GLU A 219 -3.03 -17.07 26.94
C GLU A 219 -2.84 -16.11 25.76
N GLU A 220 -1.75 -16.26 24.99
CA GLU A 220 -1.50 -15.45 23.80
C GLU A 220 -2.54 -15.74 22.70
N LYS A 221 -2.92 -17.01 22.50
CA LYS A 221 -3.98 -17.38 21.54
C LYS A 221 -5.36 -16.86 21.94
N GLN A 222 -5.60 -16.68 23.25
CA GLN A 222 -6.87 -16.19 23.78
C GLN A 222 -6.88 -14.68 24.04
N ALA A 223 -5.82 -13.98 23.65
CA ALA A 223 -5.74 -12.53 23.81
C ALA A 223 -6.94 -11.87 23.10
N PRO A 224 -7.57 -10.83 23.68
CA PRO A 224 -8.74 -10.19 23.09
C PRO A 224 -8.52 -9.73 21.64
N CYS A 225 -7.31 -9.28 21.32
CA CYS A 225 -6.91 -8.84 19.99
C CYS A 225 -6.68 -9.96 18.97
N GLU A 226 -6.69 -11.24 19.36
CA GLU A 226 -6.56 -12.38 18.44
C GLU A 226 -7.89 -13.03 18.09
N ARG A 227 -9.00 -12.58 18.70
CA ARG A 227 -10.33 -13.17 18.50
C ARG A 227 -10.81 -13.13 17.05
N TRP A 228 -10.42 -12.12 16.29
CA TRP A 228 -10.82 -11.94 14.90
C TRP A 228 -10.45 -13.13 14.00
N ARG A 229 -9.40 -13.91 14.34
CA ARG A 229 -8.99 -15.13 13.62
C ARG A 229 -9.94 -16.31 13.80
N TYR A 230 -10.77 -16.25 14.84
CA TYR A 230 -11.69 -17.33 15.22
C TYR A 230 -13.16 -16.89 15.12
N GLU A 231 -13.38 -15.63 14.77
CA GLU A 231 -14.67 -15.04 14.45
C GLU A 231 -14.76 -14.89 12.93
N SER A 232 -15.96 -14.67 12.40
CA SER A 232 -16.19 -14.57 10.95
C SER A 232 -15.65 -13.24 10.41
N TYR A 233 -14.34 -13.11 10.28
CA TYR A 233 -13.70 -11.99 9.61
C TYR A 233 -12.83 -12.45 8.44
N SER A 234 -12.84 -11.71 7.34
CA SER A 234 -11.92 -11.89 6.21
C SER A 234 -10.89 -10.77 6.13
N LEU A 235 -9.70 -11.12 5.63
CA LEU A 235 -8.75 -10.13 5.17
C LEU A 235 -8.96 -9.93 3.67
N GLU A 236 -9.14 -8.69 3.26
CA GLU A 236 -9.28 -8.33 1.86
C GLU A 236 -7.89 -8.02 1.28
N PRO A 237 -7.28 -8.93 0.46
CA PRO A 237 -5.90 -8.78 0.02
C PRO A 237 -5.70 -7.57 -0.91
N GLU A 238 -6.77 -7.10 -1.55
CA GLU A 238 -6.75 -5.99 -2.50
C GLU A 238 -6.83 -4.61 -1.81
N ARG A 239 -7.29 -4.55 -0.56
CA ARG A 239 -7.41 -3.31 0.20
C ARG A 239 -6.05 -2.97 0.81
N LYS A 240 -5.58 -1.74 0.55
CA LYS A 240 -4.18 -1.37 0.80
C LYS A 240 -3.86 -1.34 2.28
N ARG A 241 -2.59 -1.66 2.55
CA ARG A 241 -1.99 -1.90 3.86
C ARG A 241 -0.90 -0.87 4.19
N ALA A 242 -0.53 -0.76 5.47
CA ALA A 242 0.56 0.11 5.91
C ALA A 242 1.55 -0.61 6.83
N VAL A 243 2.82 -0.20 6.82
CA VAL A 243 3.80 -0.61 7.85
C VAL A 243 4.32 0.61 8.55
N VAL A 244 4.01 0.71 9.84
CA VAL A 244 4.41 1.82 10.72
C VAL A 244 5.06 1.22 11.96
N ASN A 245 6.27 1.68 12.30
CA ASN A 245 7.02 1.23 13.48
C ASN A 245 7.15 -0.31 13.57
N GLY A 246 7.33 -0.98 12.44
CA GLY A 246 7.48 -2.44 12.36
C GLY A 246 6.20 -3.25 12.56
N MET A 247 5.04 -2.59 12.68
CA MET A 247 3.73 -3.22 12.69
C MET A 247 3.05 -3.05 11.33
N LEU A 248 2.47 -4.15 10.85
CA LEU A 248 1.64 -4.22 9.65
C LEU A 248 0.19 -3.91 10.02
N TYR A 249 -0.42 -2.95 9.32
CA TYR A 249 -1.81 -2.57 9.47
C TYR A 249 -2.63 -3.04 8.27
N LEU A 250 -3.70 -3.78 8.55
CA LEU A 250 -4.60 -4.39 7.55
C LEU A 250 -6.05 -4.08 7.88
N ILE A 251 -6.88 -3.99 6.85
CA ILE A 251 -8.34 -3.94 6.98
C ILE A 251 -8.87 -5.37 7.10
N CYS A 252 -9.88 -5.54 7.94
CA CYS A 252 -10.55 -6.80 8.20
C CYS A 252 -12.07 -6.57 8.15
N ASP A 253 -12.76 -7.29 7.28
CA ASP A 253 -14.20 -7.18 7.07
C ASP A 253 -14.93 -8.24 7.88
N SER A 254 -16.12 -7.91 8.41
CA SER A 254 -16.97 -8.88 9.10
C SER A 254 -17.81 -9.67 8.10
N LEU A 255 -17.67 -11.00 8.10
CA LEU A 255 -18.45 -11.94 7.30
C LEU A 255 -19.66 -12.43 8.10
N GLY A 256 -20.88 -12.21 7.60
CA GLY A 256 -22.06 -12.85 8.19
C GLY A 256 -23.37 -12.56 7.48
N GLU A 257 -24.09 -13.60 7.06
CA GLU A 257 -25.52 -13.53 6.74
C GLU A 257 -26.32 -13.50 8.06
N GLY A 258 -26.56 -12.31 8.58
CA GLY A 258 -27.34 -12.04 9.79
C GLY A 258 -27.59 -10.54 9.93
N PRO A 259 -28.38 -10.05 10.90
CA PRO A 259 -28.42 -8.61 11.19
C PRO A 259 -26.97 -8.13 11.34
N PRO A 260 -26.61 -6.96 10.74
CA PRO A 260 -25.22 -6.55 10.56
C PRO A 260 -24.48 -6.75 11.88
N VAL A 261 -23.42 -7.56 11.86
CA VAL A 261 -22.57 -7.73 13.03
C VAL A 261 -22.21 -6.31 13.46
N LEU A 262 -22.70 -5.91 14.65
CA LEU A 262 -22.73 -4.53 15.12
C LEU A 262 -21.33 -3.88 15.21
N ASP A 263 -20.27 -4.64 15.00
CA ASP A 263 -18.88 -4.22 15.10
C ASP A 263 -18.24 -3.77 13.77
N GLY A 264 -18.76 -4.12 12.58
CA GLY A 264 -18.35 -3.54 11.27
C GLY A 264 -16.89 -3.81 10.90
N ASP A 265 -16.32 -3.03 9.97
CA ASP A 265 -14.92 -3.21 9.53
C ASP A 265 -13.93 -2.78 10.63
N HIS A 266 -12.76 -3.43 10.66
CA HIS A 266 -11.71 -3.17 11.64
C HIS A 266 -10.36 -2.99 10.98
N ILE A 267 -9.47 -2.26 11.65
CA ILE A 267 -8.05 -2.24 11.34
C ILE A 267 -7.32 -3.08 12.38
N ILE A 268 -6.60 -4.10 11.92
CA ILE A 268 -5.73 -4.90 12.76
C ILE A 268 -4.29 -4.42 12.63
N ALA A 269 -3.54 -4.44 13.73
CA ALA A 269 -2.09 -4.21 13.71
C ALA A 269 -1.38 -5.51 14.11
N VAL A 270 -0.55 -6.05 13.21
CA VAL A 270 0.17 -7.31 13.38
C VAL A 270 1.67 -7.04 13.40
N ASP A 271 2.40 -7.62 14.35
CA ASP A 271 3.86 -7.50 14.40
C ASP A 271 4.59 -8.49 13.50
N VAL A 272 5.93 -8.40 13.46
CA VAL A 272 6.79 -9.31 12.66
C VAL A 272 6.75 -10.78 13.12
N GLU A 273 6.24 -11.06 14.33
CA GLU A 273 6.01 -12.41 14.86
C GLU A 273 4.60 -12.92 14.51
N GLY A 274 3.85 -12.18 13.69
CA GLY A 274 2.50 -12.52 13.28
C GLY A 274 1.48 -12.38 14.41
N LYS A 275 1.82 -11.72 15.53
CA LYS A 275 0.92 -11.46 16.66
C LYS A 275 0.13 -10.19 16.43
N THR A 276 -1.18 -10.26 16.61
CA THR A 276 -2.06 -9.09 16.60
C THR A 276 -1.85 -8.29 17.88
N ARG A 277 -1.44 -7.03 17.73
CA ARG A 277 -1.16 -6.10 18.82
C ARG A 277 -2.30 -5.10 19.05
N LYS A 278 -3.06 -4.78 18.01
CA LYS A 278 -4.20 -3.86 18.09
C LYS A 278 -5.34 -4.38 17.22
N PHE A 279 -6.57 -4.16 17.68
CA PHE A 279 -7.80 -4.48 16.98
C PHE A 279 -8.70 -3.26 17.09
N ILE A 280 -8.68 -2.43 16.04
CA ILE A 280 -9.18 -1.05 16.08
C ILE A 280 -10.49 -0.99 15.29
N PRO A 281 -11.62 -0.65 15.91
CA PRO A 281 -12.86 -0.46 15.17
C PRO A 281 -12.74 0.74 14.24
N VAL A 282 -13.25 0.58 13.02
CA VAL A 282 -13.33 1.70 12.06
C VAL A 282 -14.45 2.66 12.48
N PRO A 283 -14.19 3.98 12.52
CA PRO A 283 -15.20 4.97 12.84
C PRO A 283 -16.22 5.12 11.71
N PHE A 284 -17.46 5.41 12.09
CA PHE A 284 -18.55 5.79 11.18
C PHE A 284 -18.99 7.22 11.51
N ARG A 285 -19.16 8.05 10.48
CA ARG A 285 -19.74 9.39 10.59
C ARG A 285 -21.26 9.33 10.58
N MET A 286 -21.82 8.47 9.74
CA MET A 286 -23.24 8.16 9.66
C MET A 286 -23.63 7.09 10.71
N CYS A 287 -24.92 6.97 11.04
CA CYS A 287 -25.37 5.86 11.88
C CYS A 287 -25.11 4.53 11.15
N LYS A 288 -24.51 3.57 11.85
CA LYS A 288 -24.06 2.29 11.29
C LYS A 288 -25.19 1.48 10.66
N GLU A 289 -26.41 1.59 11.19
CA GLU A 289 -27.59 0.90 10.64
C GLU A 289 -28.15 1.55 9.37
N GLN A 290 -27.51 2.61 8.86
CA GLN A 290 -27.99 3.43 7.74
C GLN A 290 -26.91 3.68 6.69
N CYS A 291 -25.74 3.04 6.75
CA CYS A 291 -24.67 3.27 5.79
C CYS A 291 -23.76 2.06 5.60
N SER A 292 -23.17 1.97 4.41
CA SER A 292 -22.17 0.98 4.03
C SER A 292 -20.85 1.66 3.66
N ILE A 293 -19.72 0.99 3.95
CA ILE A 293 -18.40 1.42 3.49
C ILE A 293 -18.16 0.78 2.12
N LEU A 294 -18.14 1.58 1.05
CA LEU A 294 -17.93 1.06 -0.31
C LEU A 294 -16.48 1.12 -0.78
N SER A 295 -15.68 1.98 -0.18
CA SER A 295 -14.24 2.02 -0.39
C SER A 295 -13.56 2.43 0.89
N ASP A 296 -12.51 1.68 1.20
CA ASP A 296 -11.58 2.05 2.24
C ASP A 296 -10.13 1.73 1.87
N PHE A 297 -9.23 2.43 2.54
CA PHE A 297 -7.81 2.39 2.23
C PHE A 297 -6.99 2.68 3.48
N VAL A 298 -6.07 1.77 3.82
CA VAL A 298 -5.05 2.02 4.85
C VAL A 298 -3.71 2.37 4.20
N GLY A 299 -3.11 3.46 4.65
CA GLY A 299 -1.78 3.86 4.25
C GLY A 299 -1.01 4.49 5.40
N GLN A 300 0.19 4.97 5.12
CA GLN A 300 0.96 5.75 6.09
C GLN A 300 1.35 7.11 5.53
N SER A 301 1.39 8.11 6.40
CA SER A 301 2.02 9.39 6.15
C SER A 301 2.63 9.92 7.43
N GLN A 302 3.85 10.44 7.35
CA GLN A 302 4.58 11.08 8.44
C GLN A 302 4.74 10.17 9.67
N GLY A 303 4.88 8.87 9.45
CA GLY A 303 5.00 7.87 10.53
C GLY A 303 3.68 7.55 11.25
N LEU A 304 2.54 7.99 10.72
CA LEU A 304 1.21 7.72 11.26
C LEU A 304 0.38 6.92 10.27
N VAL A 305 -0.45 6.02 10.79
CA VAL A 305 -1.44 5.29 9.99
C VAL A 305 -2.57 6.24 9.61
N HIS A 306 -2.90 6.26 8.33
CA HIS A 306 -4.03 6.98 7.78
C HIS A 306 -5.04 5.98 7.26
N TYR A 307 -6.30 6.22 7.55
CA TYR A 307 -7.44 5.46 7.04
C TYR A 307 -8.33 6.40 6.25
N VAL A 308 -8.66 6.02 5.01
CA VAL A 308 -9.56 6.79 4.15
C VAL A 308 -10.78 5.93 3.91
N ASN A 309 -11.98 6.47 4.09
CA ASN A 309 -13.22 5.78 3.77
C ASN A 309 -14.25 6.69 3.11
N HIS A 310 -15.14 6.03 2.38
CA HIS A 310 -16.36 6.58 1.81
C HIS A 310 -17.57 5.87 2.41
N GLU A 311 -18.51 6.63 2.97
CA GLU A 311 -19.76 6.11 3.54
C GLU A 311 -20.92 6.44 2.60
N GLU A 312 -21.66 5.43 2.13
CA GLU A 312 -22.89 5.63 1.37
C GLU A 312 -24.14 5.28 2.21
N PRO A 313 -25.19 6.11 2.24
CA PRO A 313 -26.43 5.79 2.93
C PRO A 313 -27.14 4.56 2.32
N GLU A 314 -27.56 3.62 3.16
CA GLU A 314 -28.42 2.50 2.77
C GLU A 314 -29.89 2.96 2.76
N TYR A 315 -30.44 3.21 1.57
CA TYR A 315 -31.87 3.46 1.43
C TYR A 315 -32.64 2.13 1.51
N TYR A 316 -33.09 1.75 2.70
CA TYR A 316 -34.01 0.62 2.85
C TYR A 316 -35.33 0.92 2.12
N THR A 317 -35.61 0.19 1.03
CA THR A 317 -36.99 0.06 0.55
C THR A 317 -37.76 -0.73 1.60
N ASN A 318 -38.63 -0.05 2.35
CA ASN A 318 -39.56 -0.71 3.25
C ASN A 318 -40.37 -1.75 2.45
N ASN A 319 -40.10 -3.03 2.69
CA ASN A 319 -40.74 -4.18 2.05
C ASN A 319 -42.17 -4.45 2.59
N ASP A 320 -42.98 -3.39 2.75
CA ASP A 320 -44.39 -3.50 3.14
C ASP A 320 -45.30 -2.91 2.03
N GLY A 321 -45.38 -3.63 0.89
CA GLY A 321 -46.37 -3.35 -0.15
C GLY A 321 -46.15 -4.19 -1.41
N PRO A 322 -47.20 -4.76 -2.04
CA PRO A 322 -47.03 -5.69 -3.14
C PRO A 322 -46.44 -4.97 -4.37
N SER A 323 -45.35 -5.54 -4.87
CA SER A 323 -44.59 -5.10 -6.03
C SER A 323 -45.39 -5.25 -7.32
N GLU A 324 -45.94 -4.16 -7.84
CA GLU A 324 -46.10 -3.94 -9.27
C GLU A 324 -45.95 -2.44 -9.55
N ARG A 325 -44.72 -1.96 -9.70
CA ARG A 325 -44.41 -0.78 -10.51
C ARG A 325 -43.00 -0.90 -11.04
N SER A 326 -42.90 -0.75 -12.34
CA SER A 326 -41.73 -0.90 -13.20
C SER A 326 -40.55 -0.03 -12.77
N ALA A 327 -39.34 -0.55 -13.00
CA ALA A 327 -38.03 0.06 -12.77
C ALA A 327 -37.73 1.29 -13.67
N SER A 328 -38.66 2.25 -13.73
CA SER A 328 -38.56 3.44 -14.58
C SER A 328 -39.04 4.73 -13.90
N GLU A 329 -39.23 4.73 -12.58
CA GLU A 329 -39.56 5.92 -11.79
C GLU A 329 -38.72 5.94 -10.50
N TYR A 330 -37.39 5.95 -10.63
CA TYR A 330 -36.55 6.51 -9.58
C TYR A 330 -36.27 7.94 -9.98
N ASN A 331 -36.76 8.89 -9.18
CA ASN A 331 -36.40 10.29 -9.30
C ASN A 331 -34.87 10.40 -9.18
N ASP A 332 -34.26 11.19 -10.05
CA ASP A 332 -32.91 11.70 -9.92
C ASP A 332 -32.76 12.30 -8.51
N ASP A 333 -32.14 11.57 -7.58
CA ASP A 333 -31.73 12.10 -6.27
C ASP A 333 -30.43 12.89 -6.47
N ASP A 334 -30.52 13.88 -7.35
CA ASP A 334 -29.43 14.71 -7.89
C ASP A 334 -28.75 15.58 -6.83
N ASP A 335 -29.12 15.53 -5.55
CA ASP A 335 -28.69 16.47 -4.51
C ASP A 335 -27.89 15.89 -3.33
N VAL A 336 -27.58 14.59 -3.31
CA VAL A 336 -26.67 14.04 -2.31
C VAL A 336 -25.22 14.28 -2.73
N GLU A 337 -24.52 15.16 -2.01
CA GLU A 337 -23.08 15.39 -2.18
C GLU A 337 -22.32 14.40 -1.29
N TYR A 338 -21.57 13.47 -1.92
CA TYR A 338 -20.78 12.49 -1.19
C TYR A 338 -19.47 13.10 -0.69
N GLU A 339 -18.97 12.57 0.43
CA GLU A 339 -17.72 13.01 1.07
C GLU A 339 -16.78 11.82 1.31
N LEU A 340 -15.48 12.10 1.27
CA LEU A 340 -14.42 11.22 1.76
C LEU A 340 -13.95 11.69 3.14
N PHE A 341 -13.81 10.73 4.04
CA PHE A 341 -13.29 10.95 5.38
C PHE A 341 -11.87 10.41 5.49
N ILE A 342 -10.99 11.22 6.07
CA ILE A 342 -9.58 10.87 6.26
C ILE A 342 -9.29 10.91 7.76
N TRP A 343 -8.98 9.75 8.30
CA TRP A 343 -8.72 9.52 9.71
C TRP A 343 -7.24 9.24 9.94
N ILE A 344 -6.77 9.54 11.14
CA ILE A 344 -5.43 9.20 11.60
C ILE A 344 -5.49 8.40 12.87
N LEU A 345 -4.58 7.44 13.00
CA LEU A 345 -4.29 6.79 14.27
C LEU A 345 -3.15 7.56 14.95
N PRO A 346 -3.39 8.32 16.04
CA PRO A 346 -2.35 9.06 16.71
C PRO A 346 -1.25 8.16 17.26
N GLU A 347 -0.06 8.72 17.44
CA GLU A 347 1.04 8.02 18.10
C GLU A 347 0.70 7.81 19.58
N GLY A 348 0.61 6.54 20.00
CA GLY A 348 0.26 6.15 21.36
C GLY A 348 -0.49 4.83 21.44
N ASP A 349 -1.01 4.53 22.63
CA ASP A 349 -1.80 3.33 22.92
C ASP A 349 -3.31 3.55 22.76
N THR A 350 -3.73 4.75 22.33
CA THR A 350 -5.10 5.03 21.95
C THR A 350 -5.43 4.23 20.69
N GLN A 351 -6.21 3.15 20.83
CA GLN A 351 -6.73 2.34 19.72
C GLN A 351 -7.96 3.05 19.10
N GLU A 352 -7.83 4.35 18.84
CA GLU A 352 -8.93 5.21 18.39
C GLU A 352 -8.46 6.10 17.23
N LEU A 353 -9.24 6.07 16.16
CA LEU A 353 -9.03 6.89 14.98
C LEU A 353 -9.62 8.28 15.19
N VAL A 354 -8.86 9.32 14.83
CA VAL A 354 -9.27 10.72 14.93
C VAL A 354 -9.47 11.27 13.52
N LEU A 355 -10.61 11.92 13.29
CA LEU A 355 -10.90 12.56 12.00
C LEU A 355 -9.90 13.70 11.77
N LYS A 356 -9.13 13.59 10.69
CA LYS A 356 -8.14 14.60 10.30
C LYS A 356 -8.71 15.55 9.26
N HIS A 357 -9.44 15.03 8.28
CA HIS A 357 -9.89 15.82 7.15
C HIS A 357 -11.16 15.25 6.51
N THR A 358 -11.95 16.12 5.89
CA THR A 358 -13.15 15.77 5.10
C THR A 358 -13.08 16.52 3.79
N VAL A 359 -13.44 15.86 2.69
CA VAL A 359 -13.44 16.47 1.36
C VAL A 359 -14.60 15.93 0.53
N SER A 360 -15.31 16.81 -0.19
CA SER A 360 -16.43 16.39 -1.03
C SER A 360 -15.97 15.85 -2.39
N PHE A 361 -16.79 14.99 -2.97
CA PHE A 361 -16.57 14.44 -4.31
C PHE A 361 -16.63 15.54 -5.37
N LEU A 362 -17.52 16.53 -5.19
CA LEU A 362 -17.60 17.67 -6.09
C LEU A 362 -16.27 18.43 -6.13
N HIS A 363 -15.58 18.54 -5.00
CA HIS A 363 -14.27 19.18 -4.92
C HIS A 363 -13.15 18.34 -5.54
N LEU A 364 -13.17 17.02 -5.36
CA LEU A 364 -12.13 16.11 -5.88
C LEU A 364 -12.27 15.81 -7.37
N PHE A 365 -13.49 15.54 -7.81
CA PHE A 365 -13.84 14.97 -9.10
C PHE A 365 -14.71 15.89 -9.94
N GLY A 366 -15.29 16.95 -9.37
CA GLY A 366 -16.25 17.80 -10.10
C GLY A 366 -17.61 17.12 -10.34
N GLU A 367 -17.84 15.97 -9.71
CA GLU A 367 -19.07 15.18 -9.78
C GLU A 367 -19.64 15.02 -8.36
N LYS A 368 -20.97 15.02 -8.21
CA LYS A 368 -21.60 14.89 -6.89
C LYS A 368 -21.42 13.49 -6.28
N SER A 369 -21.30 12.47 -7.13
CA SER A 369 -21.12 11.08 -6.75
C SER A 369 -20.21 10.36 -7.75
N CYS A 370 -19.42 9.40 -7.26
CA CYS A 370 -18.61 8.50 -8.07
C CYS A 370 -18.64 7.12 -7.43
N LYS A 371 -18.72 6.05 -8.23
CA LYS A 371 -18.69 4.68 -7.71
C LYS A 371 -17.28 4.28 -7.31
N ALA A 372 -17.11 3.99 -6.04
CA ALA A 372 -15.92 3.34 -5.49
C ALA A 372 -15.57 2.07 -6.28
N GLY A 373 -14.27 1.81 -6.51
CA GLY A 373 -13.82 0.62 -7.24
C GLY A 373 -13.91 0.75 -8.76
N ILE A 374 -14.87 1.53 -9.26
CA ILE A 374 -15.18 1.66 -10.69
C ILE A 374 -14.70 3.00 -11.23
N ASP A 375 -15.30 4.09 -10.75
CA ASP A 375 -15.03 5.45 -11.22
C ASP A 375 -13.80 6.02 -10.54
N TYR A 376 -13.59 5.71 -9.27
CA TYR A 376 -12.42 6.15 -8.53
C TYR A 376 -11.86 5.07 -7.59
N ASN A 377 -10.57 5.19 -7.29
CA ASN A 377 -9.86 4.41 -6.30
C ASN A 377 -8.77 5.25 -5.63
N VAL A 378 -8.62 5.12 -4.30
CA VAL A 378 -7.42 5.62 -3.62
C VAL A 378 -6.24 4.75 -4.03
N VAL A 379 -5.18 5.35 -4.60
CA VAL A 379 -4.01 4.59 -5.07
C VAL A 379 -2.77 4.78 -4.21
N ALA A 380 -2.62 5.90 -3.51
CA ALA A 380 -1.50 6.07 -2.58
C ALA A 380 -1.78 7.19 -1.59
N ILE A 381 -1.21 7.06 -0.40
CA ILE A 381 -1.00 8.18 0.51
C ILE A 381 0.50 8.49 0.47
N HIS A 382 0.84 9.77 0.28
CA HIS A 382 2.22 10.18 0.21
C HIS A 382 2.89 10.00 1.59
N PRO A 383 4.02 9.29 1.69
CA PRO A 383 4.60 8.89 2.97
C PRO A 383 5.14 10.05 3.80
N ASP A 384 5.52 11.17 3.18
CA ASP A 384 6.10 12.34 3.89
C ASP A 384 5.25 13.61 3.85
N ARG A 385 4.10 13.59 3.17
CA ARG A 385 3.29 14.79 2.89
C ARG A 385 1.82 14.43 3.04
N ASP A 386 1.03 15.42 3.43
CA ASP A 386 -0.42 15.27 3.52
C ASP A 386 -1.06 15.33 2.12
N VAL A 387 -0.73 14.33 1.29
CA VAL A 387 -1.19 14.20 -0.09
C VAL A 387 -1.75 12.81 -0.31
N ILE A 388 -2.94 12.74 -0.89
CA ILE A 388 -3.58 11.49 -1.32
C ILE A 388 -3.61 11.48 -2.85
N ILE A 389 -3.29 10.35 -3.45
CA ILE A 389 -3.34 10.13 -4.90
C ILE A 389 -4.52 9.21 -5.19
N PHE A 390 -5.34 9.62 -6.14
CA PHE A 390 -6.50 8.88 -6.62
C PHE A 390 -6.31 8.52 -8.09
N LYS A 391 -6.79 7.34 -8.48
CA LYS A 391 -7.20 7.07 -9.86
C LYS A 391 -8.66 7.50 -9.96
N TRP A 392 -8.99 8.36 -10.90
CA TRP A 392 -10.35 8.74 -11.25
C TRP A 392 -10.50 8.60 -12.77
N ASN A 393 -11.34 7.65 -13.19
CA ASN A 393 -11.37 7.13 -14.55
C ASN A 393 -9.94 6.73 -14.99
N ASP A 394 -9.48 7.21 -16.14
CA ASP A 394 -8.11 6.97 -16.63
C ASP A 394 -7.12 8.06 -16.20
N LYS A 395 -7.40 8.82 -15.13
CA LYS A 395 -6.54 9.91 -14.65
C LYS A 395 -6.05 9.66 -13.24
N LEU A 396 -4.76 9.88 -13.02
CA LEU A 396 -4.18 10.05 -11.70
C LEU A 396 -4.28 11.51 -11.28
N ILE A 397 -4.86 11.76 -10.12
CA ILE A 397 -4.94 13.08 -9.50
C ILE A 397 -4.34 13.03 -8.08
N SER A 398 -3.75 14.13 -7.63
CA SER A 398 -3.32 14.33 -6.25
C SER A 398 -4.18 15.37 -5.55
N TYR A 399 -4.54 15.08 -4.30
CA TYR A 399 -5.18 16.02 -3.39
C TYR A 399 -4.23 16.41 -2.26
N TYR A 400 -4.00 17.71 -2.08
CA TYR A 400 -3.18 18.27 -1.01
C TYR A 400 -4.07 18.67 0.16
N MET A 401 -4.02 17.93 1.27
CA MET A 401 -4.90 18.20 2.43
C MET A 401 -4.61 19.56 3.07
N ASP A 402 -3.34 20.01 3.06
CA ASP A 402 -2.92 21.29 3.64
C ASP A 402 -3.51 22.51 2.91
N THR A 403 -3.63 22.44 1.58
CA THR A 403 -4.07 23.57 0.73
C THR A 403 -5.48 23.38 0.18
N GLY A 404 -6.01 22.16 0.23
CA GLY A 404 -7.22 21.76 -0.47
C GLY A 404 -7.06 21.69 -1.98
N GLU A 405 -5.86 21.77 -2.54
CA GLU A 405 -5.67 21.78 -3.99
C GLU A 405 -5.75 20.38 -4.61
N VAL A 406 -6.39 20.28 -5.78
CA VAL A 406 -6.42 19.08 -6.62
C VAL A 406 -5.57 19.33 -7.86
N CYS A 407 -4.66 18.41 -8.18
CA CYS A 407 -3.78 18.50 -9.35
C CYS A 407 -3.84 17.22 -10.17
N ALA A 408 -3.91 17.34 -11.50
CA ALA A 408 -3.74 16.22 -12.41
C ALA A 408 -2.25 15.81 -12.48
N LEU A 409 -1.97 14.51 -12.41
CA LEU A 409 -0.61 13.97 -12.44
C LEU A 409 -0.30 13.29 -13.77
N HIS A 410 -1.12 12.32 -14.18
CA HIS A 410 -0.88 11.51 -15.37
C HIS A 410 -2.18 10.88 -15.87
N THR A 411 -2.24 10.52 -17.15
CA THR A 411 -3.32 9.67 -17.70
C THR A 411 -2.83 8.23 -17.79
N VAL A 412 -3.54 7.29 -17.18
CA VAL A 412 -3.20 5.87 -17.16
C VAL A 412 -4.48 5.07 -17.44
N SER A 413 -4.55 4.47 -18.63
CA SER A 413 -5.68 3.65 -19.08
C SER A 413 -5.46 2.17 -18.73
N ASP A 414 -6.55 1.45 -18.48
CA ASP A 414 -6.57 0.00 -18.21
C ASP A 414 -5.60 -0.45 -17.08
N SER A 415 -5.34 0.46 -16.14
CA SER A 415 -4.41 0.25 -15.04
C SER A 415 -5.10 -0.07 -13.72
N PHE A 416 -4.56 -1.06 -13.02
CA PHE A 416 -5.01 -1.53 -11.71
C PHE A 416 -3.79 -1.84 -10.82
N GLY A 417 -4.02 -2.29 -9.58
CA GLY A 417 -2.92 -2.81 -8.73
C GLY A 417 -1.79 -1.82 -8.48
N PHE A 418 -2.10 -0.57 -8.10
CA PHE A 418 -1.06 0.44 -7.90
C PHE A 418 -0.18 0.14 -6.68
N ALA A 419 1.12 0.36 -6.79
CA ALA A 419 2.10 0.10 -5.74
C ALA A 419 3.04 1.31 -5.58
N SER A 420 3.07 1.90 -4.38
CA SER A 420 3.84 3.13 -4.15
C SER A 420 5.33 2.84 -3.98
N TYR A 421 6.18 3.63 -4.64
CA TYR A 421 7.62 3.38 -4.65
C TYR A 421 8.44 4.55 -4.08
N VAL A 422 9.07 4.27 -2.95
CA VAL A 422 10.09 5.12 -2.30
C VAL A 422 11.42 4.38 -2.39
N PRO A 423 12.38 4.79 -3.23
CA PRO A 423 13.62 4.03 -3.43
C PRO A 423 14.40 3.82 -2.13
N TYR A 424 15.03 2.64 -1.99
CA TYR A 424 15.96 2.35 -0.91
C TYR A 424 17.34 2.01 -1.48
N PHE A 425 18.28 2.95 -1.39
CA PHE A 425 19.56 2.84 -2.10
C PHE A 425 20.66 2.13 -1.31
N SER A 426 20.44 1.84 -0.02
CA SER A 426 21.40 1.10 0.79
C SER A 426 21.37 -0.39 0.43
N GLU A 427 22.55 -1.00 0.30
CA GLU A 427 22.63 -2.44 0.07
C GLU A 427 22.19 -3.21 1.32
N LEU A 428 21.44 -4.29 1.10
CA LEU A 428 20.93 -5.13 2.18
C LEU A 428 21.66 -6.48 2.20
N PRO A 429 22.30 -6.85 3.32
CA PRO A 429 22.89 -8.18 3.47
C PRO A 429 21.86 -9.32 3.35
N ALA A 430 20.61 -9.04 3.73
CA ALA A 430 19.49 -9.97 3.59
C ALA A 430 19.17 -10.32 2.13
N LEU A 431 19.50 -9.46 1.17
CA LEU A 431 19.33 -9.69 -0.26
C LEU A 431 20.66 -10.17 -0.85
N SER A 432 20.89 -11.48 -0.76
CA SER A 432 22.19 -12.10 -1.02
C SER A 432 22.59 -12.12 -2.50
N ASN A 433 21.64 -12.02 -3.43
CA ASN A 433 21.91 -12.01 -4.86
C ASN A 433 21.98 -10.58 -5.39
N LYS A 434 22.92 -10.35 -6.31
CA LYS A 434 23.15 -9.04 -6.95
C LYS A 434 23.42 -9.24 -8.45
N TYR A 435 22.98 -8.27 -9.26
CA TYR A 435 23.28 -8.25 -10.70
C TYR A 435 24.66 -7.68 -11.01
#